data_AF-A0A960IJE8-F1
#
_entry.id   AF-A0A960IJE8-F1
#
_cell.length_a   1.000
_cell.length_b   1.000
_cell.length_c   1.000
_cell.angle_alpha   90.00
_cell.angle_beta   90.00
_cell.angle_gamma   90.00
#
_symmetry.space_group_name_H-M   'P 1'
#
loop_
_entity.id
_entity.type
_entity.pdbx_description
1 polymer ?
#
loop_
_entity_poly.entity_id
_entity_poly.type
_entity_poly.pdbx_seq_one_letter_code
_entity_poly.pdbx_strand_id
1 'polypeptide(L)'
;FEDGNGRTGRALIHVLLRRRGLAPSYVPPISVVLAANKDRYIDGLTRYRHGDLDVWIERFAVAAARAATLAERYLGRVNDLQDTWRAQLRHHTDLRADAAAWAVIDALPGHPVVTVPVATAVTGRSKSSTAVAVDQLVDGGILLPISESKRNRAWEAAGLLDLLAELEAGR
;
A
#
# COMPACT_ATOMS: atom_id res chain seq x y z
N PHE A 1 -12.19 -14.62 25.33
CA PHE A 1 -12.29 -13.39 24.51
C PHE A 1 -13.75 -13.18 24.13
N GLU A 2 -14.29 -12.02 24.47
CA GLU A 2 -15.72 -11.70 24.40
C GLU A 2 -16.15 -11.17 23.01
N ASP A 3 -15.23 -10.54 22.26
CA ASP A 3 -15.36 -10.20 20.82
C ASP A 3 -13.94 -10.04 20.21
N GLY A 4 -13.81 -10.07 18.88
CA GLY A 4 -12.58 -9.74 18.15
C GLY A 4 -11.67 -10.92 17.79
N ASN A 5 -12.03 -12.15 18.17
CA ASN A 5 -11.25 -13.37 17.90
C ASN A 5 -10.85 -13.54 16.43
N GLY A 6 -11.73 -13.17 15.50
CA GLY A 6 -11.44 -13.22 14.07
C GLY A 6 -10.35 -12.23 13.62
N ARG A 7 -10.31 -11.03 14.21
CA ARG A 7 -9.26 -10.03 13.92
C ARG A 7 -7.92 -10.45 14.53
N THR A 8 -7.93 -10.92 15.77
CA THR A 8 -6.74 -11.43 16.45
C THR A 8 -6.14 -12.63 15.70
N GLY A 9 -6.98 -13.59 15.28
CA GLY A 9 -6.54 -14.75 14.52
C GLY A 9 -5.87 -14.37 13.19
N ARG A 10 -6.44 -13.40 12.46
CA ARG A 10 -5.84 -12.91 11.21
C ARG A 10 -4.55 -12.12 11.44
N ALA A 11 -4.46 -11.33 12.51
CA ALA A 11 -3.22 -10.67 12.89
C ALA A 11 -2.11 -11.71 13.21
N LEU A 12 -2.45 -12.81 13.88
CA LEU A 12 -1.51 -13.88 14.20
C LEU A 12 -0.94 -14.57 12.96
N ILE A 13 -1.71 -14.68 11.87
CA ILE A 13 -1.19 -15.18 10.58
C ILE A 13 0.03 -14.36 10.15
N HIS A 14 -0.08 -13.03 10.16
CA HIS A 14 1.00 -12.14 9.74
C HIS A 14 2.23 -12.24 10.68
N VAL A 15 1.99 -12.35 11.99
CA VAL A 15 3.07 -12.57 12.97
C VAL A 15 3.82 -13.88 12.72
N LEU A 16 3.09 -14.97 12.42
CA LEU A 16 3.68 -16.27 12.13
C LEU A 16 4.50 -16.23 10.83
N LEU A 17 3.96 -15.65 9.76
CA LEU A 17 4.69 -15.52 8.48
C LEU A 17 5.98 -14.72 8.66
N ARG A 18 5.94 -13.62 9.41
CA ARG A 18 7.13 -12.82 9.71
C ARG A 18 8.14 -13.61 10.56
N ARG A 19 7.69 -14.26 11.63
CA ARG A 19 8.54 -15.08 12.51
C ARG A 19 9.20 -16.26 11.78
N ARG A 20 8.52 -16.79 10.75
CA ARG A 20 9.03 -17.88 9.89
C ARG A 20 9.89 -17.39 8.73
N GLY A 21 10.09 -16.08 8.58
CA GLY A 21 10.89 -15.51 7.50
C GLY A 21 10.22 -15.50 6.13
N LEU A 22 8.93 -15.82 6.04
CA LEU A 22 8.19 -15.90 4.77
C LEU A 22 7.76 -14.54 4.24
N ALA A 23 7.45 -13.60 5.14
CA ALA A 23 7.11 -12.22 4.81
C ALA A 23 7.75 -11.26 5.83
N PRO A 24 9.08 -11.05 5.76
CA PRO A 24 9.81 -10.29 6.78
C PRO A 24 9.52 -8.78 6.74
N SER A 25 9.19 -8.27 5.55
CA SER A 25 9.12 -6.83 5.25
C SER A 25 7.78 -6.37 4.69
N TYR A 26 6.79 -7.26 4.55
CA TYR A 26 5.48 -6.90 4.04
C TYR A 26 4.37 -7.73 4.67
N VAL A 27 3.13 -7.26 4.55
CA VAL A 27 1.93 -7.93 5.05
C VAL A 27 1.14 -8.42 3.84
N PRO A 28 1.16 -9.73 3.51
CA PRO A 28 0.40 -10.23 2.37
C PRO A 28 -1.11 -9.99 2.59
N PRO A 29 -1.89 -9.63 1.56
CA PRO A 29 -3.32 -9.30 1.68
C PRO A 29 -4.21 -10.54 1.85
N ILE A 30 -3.81 -11.50 2.71
CA ILE A 30 -4.54 -12.74 2.98
C ILE A 30 -5.97 -12.44 3.45
N SER A 31 -6.12 -11.43 4.31
CA SER A 31 -7.43 -11.03 4.81
C SER A 31 -8.36 -10.53 3.69
N VAL A 32 -7.83 -9.88 2.65
CA VAL A 32 -8.60 -9.44 1.49
C VAL A 32 -9.13 -10.66 0.73
N VAL A 33 -8.26 -11.63 0.46
CA VAL A 33 -8.65 -12.87 -0.25
C VAL A 33 -9.68 -13.68 0.54
N LEU A 34 -9.53 -13.77 1.86
CA LEU A 34 -10.50 -14.45 2.72
C LEU A 34 -11.82 -13.69 2.81
N ALA A 35 -11.80 -12.35 2.81
CA ALA A 35 -12.99 -11.52 2.83
C ALA A 35 -13.79 -11.61 1.52
N ALA A 36 -13.11 -11.75 0.38
CA ALA A 36 -13.73 -11.90 -0.93
C ALA A 36 -14.63 -13.14 -1.04
N ASN A 37 -14.43 -14.16 -0.20
CA ASN A 37 -15.33 -15.31 -0.10
C ASN A 37 -15.50 -15.74 1.37
N LYS A 38 -16.22 -14.90 2.12
CA LYS A 38 -16.49 -15.10 3.54
C LYS A 38 -17.13 -16.46 3.85
N ASP A 39 -18.07 -16.91 3.03
CA ASP A 39 -18.79 -18.17 3.26
C ASP A 39 -17.83 -19.37 3.16
N ARG A 40 -16.96 -19.40 2.14
CA ARG A 40 -15.94 -20.46 2.01
C ARG A 40 -14.92 -20.44 3.14
N TYR A 41 -14.57 -19.25 3.64
CA TYR A 41 -13.69 -19.12 4.80
C TYR A 41 -14.35 -19.66 6.08
N ILE A 42 -15.61 -19.28 6.35
CA ILE A 42 -16.35 -19.75 7.52
C ILE A 42 -16.61 -21.26 7.44
N ASP A 43 -17.00 -21.80 6.28
CA ASP A 43 -17.16 -23.24 6.07
C ASP A 43 -15.84 -23.99 6.33
N GLY A 44 -14.71 -23.44 5.88
CA GLY A 44 -13.39 -24.03 6.14
C GLY A 44 -13.06 -24.10 7.63
N LEU A 45 -13.34 -23.02 8.38
CA LEU A 45 -13.16 -23.00 9.83
C LEU A 45 -14.13 -23.93 10.56
N THR A 46 -15.37 -24.05 10.08
CA THR A 46 -16.36 -24.97 10.65
C THR A 46 -15.91 -26.41 10.48
N ARG A 47 -15.45 -26.78 9.28
CA ARG A 47 -14.87 -28.10 8.99
C ARG A 47 -13.65 -28.41 9.86
N TYR A 48 -12.73 -27.44 9.99
CA TYR A 48 -11.59 -27.57 10.90
C TYR A 48 -12.02 -27.89 12.35
N ARG A 49 -13.08 -27.25 12.85
CA ARG A 49 -13.63 -27.54 14.20
C ARG A 49 -14.19 -28.95 14.34
N HIS A 50 -14.58 -29.58 13.24
CA HIS A 50 -15.06 -30.95 13.18
C HIS A 50 -13.94 -31.97 12.86
N GLY A 51 -12.68 -31.54 12.78
CA GLY A 51 -11.52 -32.41 12.59
C GLY A 51 -10.99 -32.49 11.16
N ASP A 52 -11.64 -31.85 10.19
CA ASP A 52 -11.19 -31.79 8.78
C ASP A 52 -10.03 -30.80 8.59
N LEU A 53 -8.85 -31.15 9.11
CA LEU A 53 -7.66 -30.30 9.03
C LEU A 53 -7.17 -30.12 7.58
N ASP A 54 -7.16 -31.19 6.78
CA ASP A 54 -6.61 -31.17 5.42
C ASP A 54 -7.33 -30.17 4.52
N VAL A 55 -8.67 -30.14 4.60
CA VAL A 55 -9.51 -29.19 3.85
C VAL A 55 -9.20 -27.75 4.24
N TRP A 56 -8.94 -27.50 5.52
CA TRP A 56 -8.58 -26.17 6.00
C TRP A 56 -7.19 -25.75 5.50
N ILE A 57 -6.20 -26.63 5.59
CA ILE A 57 -4.83 -26.37 5.10
C ILE A 57 -4.86 -26.06 3.61
N GLU A 58 -5.56 -26.87 2.80
CA GLU A 58 -5.67 -26.65 1.35
C GLU A 58 -6.29 -25.28 1.04
N ARG A 59 -7.43 -24.95 1.67
CA ARG A 59 -8.11 -23.66 1.45
C ARG A 59 -7.24 -22.49 1.86
N PHE A 60 -6.54 -22.60 2.98
CA PHE A 60 -5.64 -21.55 3.44
C PHE A 60 -4.44 -21.38 2.51
N ALA A 61 -3.85 -22.48 2.03
CA ALA A 61 -2.76 -22.45 1.07
C ALA A 61 -3.18 -21.77 -0.24
N VAL A 62 -4.37 -22.08 -0.76
CA VAL A 62 -4.94 -21.40 -1.95
C VAL A 62 -5.15 -19.91 -1.68
N ALA A 63 -5.66 -19.52 -0.51
CA ALA A 63 -5.84 -18.12 -0.16
C ALA A 63 -4.50 -17.38 -0.05
N ALA A 64 -3.48 -18.00 0.53
CA ALA A 64 -2.13 -17.44 0.64
C ALA A 64 -1.48 -17.25 -0.74
N ALA A 65 -1.58 -18.25 -1.63
CA ALA A 65 -1.07 -18.15 -2.99
C ALA A 65 -1.72 -17.00 -3.77
N ARG A 66 -3.05 -16.88 -3.69
CA ARG A 66 -3.79 -15.75 -4.30
C ARG A 66 -3.37 -14.40 -3.72
N ALA A 67 -3.15 -14.32 -2.41
CA ALA A 67 -2.70 -13.10 -1.76
C ALA A 67 -1.30 -12.69 -2.22
N ALA A 68 -0.40 -13.64 -2.44
CA ALA A 68 0.92 -13.38 -3.00
C ALA A 68 0.82 -12.81 -4.42
N THR A 69 0.04 -13.44 -5.31
CA THR A 69 -0.19 -12.95 -6.68
C THR A 69 -0.81 -11.54 -6.69
N LEU A 70 -1.76 -11.28 -5.79
CA LEU A 70 -2.40 -9.98 -5.64
C LEU A 70 -1.39 -8.91 -5.20
N ALA A 71 -0.51 -9.24 -4.24
CA ALA A 71 0.55 -8.34 -3.79
C ALA A 71 1.58 -8.06 -4.89
N GLU A 72 2.03 -9.08 -5.62
CA GLU A 72 2.96 -8.92 -6.74
C GLU A 72 2.41 -7.97 -7.82
N ARG A 73 1.14 -8.17 -8.21
CA ARG A 73 0.47 -7.28 -9.19
C ARG A 73 0.38 -5.84 -8.69
N TYR A 74 -0.01 -5.64 -7.43
CA TYR A 74 -0.07 -4.31 -6.83
C TYR A 74 1.29 -3.62 -6.83
N LEU A 75 2.35 -4.32 -6.41
CA LEU A 75 3.72 -3.78 -6.43
C LEU A 75 4.18 -3.41 -7.84
N GLY A 76 3.87 -4.26 -8.83
CA GLY A 76 4.14 -3.94 -10.24
C GLY A 76 3.49 -2.63 -10.68
N ARG A 77 2.19 -2.46 -10.38
CA ARG A 77 1.44 -1.25 -10.74
C ARG A 77 1.92 0.00 -9.99
N VAL A 78 2.35 -0.15 -8.74
CA VAL A 78 2.96 0.96 -7.98
C VAL A 78 4.27 1.39 -8.63
N ASN A 79 5.11 0.44 -9.07
CA ASN A 79 6.35 0.76 -9.78
C ASN A 79 6.05 1.47 -11.13
N ASP A 80 5.11 0.94 -11.91
CA ASP A 80 4.69 1.56 -13.18
C ASP A 80 4.16 2.99 -12.97
N LEU A 81 3.42 3.21 -11.88
CA LEU A 81 2.90 4.53 -11.51
C LEU A 81 4.04 5.49 -11.11
N GLN A 82 5.04 5.02 -10.35
CA GLN A 82 6.22 5.83 -10.04
C GLN A 82 7.01 6.21 -11.28
N ASP A 83 7.18 5.31 -12.24
CA ASP A 83 7.85 5.60 -13.50
C ASP A 83 7.05 6.57 -14.36
N THR A 84 5.71 6.45 -14.34
CA THR A 84 4.80 7.41 -14.98
C THR A 84 4.97 8.82 -14.38
N TRP A 85 4.97 8.96 -13.05
CA TRP A 85 5.21 10.24 -12.40
C TRP A 85 6.59 10.81 -12.75
N ARG A 86 7.61 9.95 -12.81
CA ARG A 86 8.96 10.40 -13.19
C ARG A 86 9.00 10.94 -14.62
N ALA A 87 8.37 10.25 -15.56
CA ALA A 87 8.25 10.70 -16.94
C ALA A 87 7.48 12.02 -17.04
N GLN A 88 6.31 12.12 -16.37
CA GLN A 88 5.49 13.33 -16.31
C GLN A 88 6.30 14.53 -15.80
N LEU A 89 7.04 14.36 -14.70
CA LEU A 89 7.82 15.45 -14.13
C LEU A 89 8.95 15.90 -15.07
N ARG A 90 9.65 14.96 -15.72
CA ARG A 90 10.70 15.28 -16.72
C ARG A 90 10.15 16.04 -17.92
N HIS A 91 8.92 15.76 -18.34
CA HIS A 91 8.26 16.49 -19.41
C HIS A 91 7.82 17.90 -18.98
N HIS A 92 7.50 18.08 -17.70
CA HIS A 92 7.01 19.34 -17.18
C HIS A 92 8.15 20.33 -16.84
N THR A 93 9.29 19.85 -16.36
CA THR A 93 10.40 20.69 -15.92
C THR A 93 11.76 20.00 -16.04
N ASP A 94 12.80 20.77 -16.36
CA ASP A 94 14.18 20.27 -16.40
C ASP A 94 14.77 20.28 -14.98
N LEU A 95 14.78 19.10 -14.35
CA LEU A 95 15.26 18.91 -12.99
C LEU A 95 16.63 18.27 -12.96
N ARG A 96 17.47 18.76 -12.05
CA ARG A 96 18.71 18.08 -11.68
C ARG A 96 18.42 16.69 -11.14
N ALA A 97 19.36 15.77 -11.33
CA ALA A 97 19.24 14.39 -10.87
C ALA A 97 19.09 14.26 -9.34
N ASP A 98 19.57 15.24 -8.57
CA ASP A 98 19.51 15.27 -7.11
C ASP A 98 18.34 16.09 -6.54
N ALA A 99 17.41 16.54 -7.39
CA ALA A 99 16.27 17.33 -6.99
C ALA A 99 15.43 16.63 -5.92
N ALA A 100 14.98 17.39 -4.92
CA ALA A 100 14.16 16.87 -3.83
C ALA A 100 12.84 16.24 -4.32
N ALA A 101 12.34 16.66 -5.50
CA ALA A 101 11.14 16.08 -6.11
C ALA A 101 11.26 14.59 -6.41
N TRP A 102 12.44 14.11 -6.83
CA TRP A 102 12.69 12.68 -7.04
C TRP A 102 12.59 11.90 -5.73
N ALA A 103 13.19 12.43 -4.66
CA ALA A 103 13.11 11.80 -3.35
C ALA A 103 11.67 11.80 -2.79
N VAL A 104 10.88 12.83 -3.09
CA VAL A 104 9.46 12.84 -2.71
C VAL A 104 8.70 11.76 -3.48
N ILE A 105 8.88 11.64 -4.81
CA ILE A 105 8.27 10.57 -5.64
C ILE A 105 8.60 9.18 -5.08
N ASP A 106 9.85 8.95 -4.69
CA ASP A 106 10.29 7.66 -4.14
C ASP A 106 9.61 7.32 -2.81
N ALA A 107 9.21 8.34 -2.04
CA ALA A 107 8.54 8.17 -0.75
C ALA A 107 7.01 7.99 -0.88
N LEU A 108 6.38 8.38 -1.99
CA LEU A 108 4.91 8.38 -2.15
C LEU A 108 4.26 7.02 -1.92
N PRO A 109 4.81 5.86 -2.34
CA PRO A 109 4.20 4.57 -2.05
C PRO A 109 3.99 4.29 -0.55
N GLY A 110 4.89 4.78 0.30
CA GLY A 110 4.78 4.67 1.76
C GLY A 110 3.96 5.80 2.38
N HIS A 111 3.71 6.87 1.63
CA HIS A 111 3.04 8.10 2.06
C HIS A 111 2.07 8.57 0.97
N PRO A 112 0.93 7.88 0.77
CA PRO A 112 0.00 8.21 -0.32
C PRO A 112 -0.67 9.57 -0.16
N VAL A 113 -0.68 10.10 1.07
CA VAL A 113 -1.07 11.46 1.40
C VAL A 113 0.09 12.12 2.13
N VAL A 114 0.55 13.27 1.63
CA VAL A 114 1.70 14.00 2.16
C VAL A 114 1.36 15.44 2.50
N THR A 115 2.11 15.96 3.47
CA THR A 115 2.23 17.40 3.75
C THR A 115 3.70 17.78 3.62
N VAL A 116 4.03 19.06 3.48
CA VAL A 116 5.44 19.50 3.45
C VAL A 116 6.23 19.00 4.68
N PRO A 117 5.73 19.09 5.93
CA PRO A 117 6.41 18.50 7.08
C PRO A 117 6.68 17.00 6.97
N VAL A 118 5.70 16.22 6.51
CA VAL A 118 5.86 14.77 6.31
C VAL A 118 6.90 14.49 5.23
N ALA A 119 6.78 15.14 4.06
CA ALA A 119 7.73 15.01 2.96
C ALA A 119 9.16 15.39 3.39
N THR A 120 9.31 16.42 4.22
CA THR A 120 10.62 16.85 4.76
C THR A 120 11.22 15.75 5.63
N ALA A 121 10.42 15.17 6.52
CA ALA A 121 10.88 14.13 7.46
C ALA A 121 11.29 12.83 6.74
N VAL A 122 10.51 12.41 5.75
CA VAL A 122 10.73 11.11 5.08
C VAL A 122 11.84 11.18 4.03
N THR A 123 12.04 12.34 3.40
CA THR A 123 13.11 12.54 2.41
C THR A 123 14.44 13.01 3.01
N GLY A 124 14.42 13.52 4.25
CA GLY A 124 15.58 14.12 4.90
C GLY A 124 16.08 15.41 4.24
N ARG A 125 15.30 16.00 3.32
CA ARG A 125 15.64 17.25 2.63
C ARG A 125 15.24 18.47 3.46
N SER A 126 15.76 19.65 3.10
CA SER A 126 15.39 20.89 3.80
C SER A 126 13.92 21.23 3.56
N LYS A 127 13.28 21.92 4.51
CA LYS A 127 11.88 22.36 4.37
C LYS A 127 11.67 23.23 3.12
N SER A 128 12.62 24.10 2.78
CA SER A 128 12.54 24.97 1.60
C SER A 128 12.62 24.19 0.30
N SER A 129 13.58 23.27 0.16
CA SER A 129 13.71 22.41 -1.04
C SER A 129 12.51 21.47 -1.19
N THR A 130 11.99 20.96 -0.08
CA THR A 130 10.79 20.11 -0.08
C THR A 130 9.55 20.89 -0.49
N ALA A 131 9.38 22.13 -0.04
CA ALA A 131 8.24 22.96 -0.45
C ALA A 131 8.26 23.22 -1.96
N VAL A 132 9.42 23.59 -2.52
CA VAL A 132 9.59 23.76 -3.97
C VAL A 132 9.31 22.46 -4.72
N ALA A 133 9.79 21.32 -4.21
CA ALA A 133 9.53 20.01 -4.80
C ALA A 133 8.03 19.67 -4.80
N VAL A 134 7.32 19.95 -3.71
CA VAL A 134 5.86 19.74 -3.65
C VAL A 134 5.15 20.60 -4.68
N ASP A 135 5.50 21.89 -4.80
CA ASP A 135 4.90 22.78 -5.81
C ASP A 135 5.15 22.25 -7.23
N GLN A 136 6.38 21.80 -7.56
CA GLN A 136 6.71 21.19 -8.85
C GLN A 136 5.89 19.92 -9.15
N LEU A 137 5.67 19.07 -8.14
CA LEU A 137 4.88 17.87 -8.29
C LEU A 137 3.39 18.18 -8.44
N VAL A 138 2.90 19.25 -7.83
CA VAL A 138 1.53 19.74 -8.02
C VAL A 138 1.35 20.28 -9.44
N ASP A 139 2.28 21.11 -9.92
CA ASP A 139 2.25 21.67 -11.27
C ASP A 139 2.34 20.56 -12.34
N GLY A 140 3.12 19.50 -12.05
CA GLY A 140 3.21 18.30 -12.87
C GLY A 140 2.02 17.33 -12.77
N GLY A 141 1.01 17.61 -11.94
CA GLY A 141 -0.18 16.77 -11.77
C GLY A 141 0.06 15.45 -11.00
N ILE A 142 1.20 15.31 -10.33
CA ILE A 142 1.59 14.12 -9.57
C ILE A 142 1.05 14.16 -8.15
N LEU A 143 0.95 15.37 -7.58
CA LEU A 143 0.31 15.63 -6.30
C LEU A 143 -0.97 16.43 -6.49
N LEU A 144 -2.09 15.94 -5.96
CA LEU A 144 -3.39 16.59 -6.06
C LEU A 144 -3.80 17.15 -4.70
N PRO A 145 -4.23 18.42 -4.60
CA PRO A 145 -4.62 19.02 -3.33
C PRO A 145 -5.90 18.37 -2.79
N ILE A 146 -5.85 17.88 -1.54
CA ILE A 146 -7.00 17.26 -0.87
C ILE A 146 -7.88 18.32 -0.18
N SER A 147 -7.27 19.42 0.28
CA SER A 147 -7.98 20.47 1.01
C SER A 147 -7.84 21.85 0.37
N GLU A 148 -8.91 22.63 0.47
CA GLU A 148 -8.94 24.06 0.13
C GLU A 148 -8.25 24.93 1.20
N SER A 149 -7.92 24.36 2.37
CA SER A 149 -7.30 25.10 3.47
C SER A 149 -5.89 25.55 3.12
N LYS A 150 -5.62 26.86 3.23
CA LYS A 150 -4.27 27.43 3.06
C LYS A 150 -3.28 27.05 4.17
N ARG A 151 -3.77 26.55 5.32
CA ARG A 151 -2.94 26.08 6.44
C ARG A 151 -2.96 24.55 6.51
N ASN A 152 -1.80 23.93 6.76
CA ASN A 152 -1.61 22.47 6.78
C ASN A 152 -2.15 21.77 5.52
N ARG A 153 -1.81 22.31 4.33
CA ARG A 153 -2.15 21.70 3.04
C ARG A 153 -1.62 20.27 2.97
N ALA A 154 -2.48 19.39 2.50
CA ALA A 154 -2.18 17.99 2.23
C ALA A 154 -2.50 17.68 0.77
N TRP A 155 -1.72 16.77 0.20
CA TRP A 155 -1.86 16.34 -1.18
C TRP A 155 -1.85 14.82 -1.24
N GLU A 156 -2.67 14.26 -2.12
CA GLU A 156 -2.62 12.84 -2.47
C GLU A 156 -1.72 12.62 -3.68
N ALA A 157 -1.07 11.46 -3.73
CA ALA A 157 -0.37 10.99 -4.91
C ALA A 157 -1.38 10.49 -5.95
N ALA A 158 -1.38 11.13 -7.13
CA ALA A 158 -2.37 10.89 -8.18
C ALA A 158 -2.40 9.41 -8.60
N GLY A 159 -3.55 8.76 -8.46
CA GLY A 159 -3.78 7.37 -8.85
C GLY A 159 -3.32 6.30 -7.85
N LEU A 160 -2.57 6.65 -6.81
CA LEU A 160 -2.06 5.65 -5.85
C LEU A 160 -3.18 5.10 -4.95
N LEU A 161 -4.11 5.96 -4.53
CA LEU A 161 -5.26 5.53 -3.73
C LEU A 161 -6.21 4.63 -4.53
N ASP A 162 -6.30 4.83 -5.84
CA ASP A 162 -7.08 3.94 -6.72
C ASP A 162 -6.45 2.55 -6.78
N LEU A 163 -5.11 2.45 -6.89
CA LEU A 163 -4.42 1.17 -6.82
C LEU A 163 -4.66 0.45 -5.49
N LEU A 164 -4.68 1.20 -4.38
CA LEU A 164 -4.97 0.65 -3.06
C LEU A 164 -6.41 0.14 -2.97
N ALA A 165 -7.38 0.90 -3.48
CA ALA A 165 -8.78 0.50 -3.51
C ALA A 165 -9.00 -0.75 -4.38
N GLU A 166 -8.29 -0.88 -5.49
CA GLU A 166 -8.31 -2.08 -6.33
C GLU A 166 -7.71 -3.30 -5.64
N LEU A 167 -6.60 -3.12 -4.91
CA LEU A 167 -6.01 -4.16 -4.06
C LEU A 167 -7.03 -4.65 -3.03
N GLU A 168 -7.71 -3.74 -2.33
CA GLU A 168 -8.73 -4.06 -1.32
C GLU A 168 -9.97 -4.74 -1.93
N ALA A 169 -10.29 -4.43 -3.19
CA ALA A 169 -11.33 -5.13 -3.95
C ALA A 169 -10.88 -6.51 -4.48
N GLY A 170 -9.61 -6.88 -4.29
CA GLY A 170 -9.04 -8.15 -4.74
C GLY A 170 -8.76 -8.21 -6.25
N ARG A 171 -8.63 -7.05 -6.91
CA ARG A 171 -8.44 -6.93 -8.36
C ARG A 171 -6.98 -6.77 -8.77
#